data_AF-A0A4Y7KXL1-F1
#
_entry.id   AF-A0A4Y7KXL1-F1
#
_cell.length_a   1.000
_cell.length_b   1.000
_cell.length_c   1.000
_cell.angle_alpha   90.00
_cell.angle_beta   90.00
_cell.angle_gamma   90.00
#
_symmetry.space_group_name_H-M   'P 1'
#
loop_
_entity.id
_entity.type
_entity.pdbx_description
1 polymer ?
#
loop_
_entity_poly.entity_id
_entity_poly.type
_entity_poly.pdbx_seq_one_letter_code
_entity_poly.pdbx_strand_id
1 'polypeptide(L)'
;MSNWGILRSSNDLIRVVHFRLHLPFKNNCPYTVWPGTLTGSGGSQLSKTGFELASGASSSVDAPAGWSGRFWARTGCSTGSSGRLTCATADCASGAAECNGAGAIPPATLLEFTLNGDGGKDFYDVSNVDGFNLPASITPKGGCSSTECRSNINSVCPPELSVKDAGGSVVACKSACLALQQPQYCCTGSFNTAETCPPTNYSKIFKDACPQAYSYAYDDRSSTFTCAAGGKSFHLLSTYKQLPIHSMARHFDWGWIHSQLSRTGFVLAPGASSSVDAPAGWSGRFWARTGCTTDSSGRLKCATADCASGRVECNGAGAIPPATLLEFTLNGNGGQDFYDVSLVDGFNLPASITPQRGGCSSTTCQRNVNSVCPQDLSVRDAGGSVIACKSACEAFRQPQYCCTGSFNTPATCPPTDYSRGSLKMLVLKLIVTHTMIALVHLLVLLAVITSSHSAPEKGNLLLE
;
A
#
# COMPACT_ATOMS: atom_id res chain seq x y z
N MET A 1 28.63 -14.38 33.53
CA MET A 1 28.05 -14.91 34.78
C MET A 1 26.68 -15.45 34.42
N SER A 2 26.62 -16.76 34.21
CA SER A 2 25.43 -17.49 33.75
C SER A 2 24.55 -17.79 34.97
N ASN A 3 23.33 -17.26 35.01
CA ASN A 3 22.45 -17.48 36.15
C ASN A 3 21.78 -18.85 36.01
N TRP A 4 22.32 -19.85 36.71
CA TRP A 4 21.76 -21.20 36.82
C TRP A 4 20.80 -21.25 38.02
N GLY A 5 19.50 -21.26 37.75
CA GLY A 5 18.49 -21.54 38.77
C GLY A 5 18.39 -23.05 39.00
N ILE A 6 18.97 -23.54 40.10
CA ILE A 6 18.82 -24.92 40.57
C ILE A 6 17.53 -25.03 41.39
N LEU A 7 16.57 -25.85 40.93
CA LEU A 7 15.51 -26.39 41.78
C LEU A 7 15.83 -27.86 42.05
N ARG A 8 16.03 -28.22 43.33
CA ARG A 8 16.12 -29.61 43.80
C ARG A 8 14.76 -30.04 44.36
N SER A 9 14.20 -31.14 43.85
CA SER A 9 13.78 -32.30 44.67
C SER A 9 13.23 -33.44 43.80
N SER A 10 13.78 -34.64 44.03
CA SER A 10 13.22 -36.00 43.86
C SER A 10 12.76 -36.50 42.48
N ASN A 11 13.60 -37.33 41.86
CA ASN A 11 13.28 -38.50 41.00
C ASN A 11 12.50 -38.33 39.68
N ASP A 12 12.75 -37.29 38.88
CA ASP A 12 12.40 -37.32 37.45
C ASP A 12 13.46 -36.62 36.60
N LEU A 13 13.66 -37.14 35.38
CA LEU A 13 14.65 -36.68 34.41
C LEU A 13 14.74 -35.13 34.35
N ILE A 14 15.97 -34.59 34.41
CA ILE A 14 16.25 -33.19 34.05
C ILE A 14 15.87 -33.00 32.58
N ARG A 15 14.64 -32.56 32.32
CA ARG A 15 14.26 -32.01 31.01
C ARG A 15 14.81 -30.59 30.96
N VAL A 16 15.91 -30.40 30.24
CA VAL A 16 16.31 -29.06 29.79
C VAL A 16 15.22 -28.55 28.86
N VAL A 17 14.28 -27.76 29.39
CA VAL A 17 13.28 -27.08 28.57
C VAL A 17 13.99 -25.94 27.87
N HIS A 18 14.41 -26.15 26.63
CA HIS A 18 14.83 -25.06 25.77
C HIS A 18 13.61 -24.18 25.49
N PHE A 19 13.58 -22.99 26.07
CA PHE A 19 12.59 -21.98 25.69
C PHE A 19 12.88 -21.56 24.24
N ARG A 20 12.03 -22.05 23.32
CA ARG A 20 12.01 -21.61 21.92
C ARG A 20 10.82 -20.68 21.73
N LEU A 21 11.04 -19.62 20.98
CA LEU A 21 9.98 -18.72 20.56
C LEU A 21 9.30 -19.30 19.33
N HIS A 22 7.99 -19.55 19.45
CA HIS A 22 7.17 -20.05 18.36
C HIS A 22 6.72 -18.90 17.45
N LEU A 23 7.10 -18.96 16.18
CA LEU A 23 6.85 -17.94 15.17
C LEU A 23 5.87 -18.48 14.09
N PRO A 24 4.55 -18.31 14.27
CA PRO A 24 3.56 -18.70 13.28
C PRO A 24 3.57 -17.75 12.07
N PHE A 25 3.59 -18.35 10.88
CA PHE A 25 3.39 -17.68 9.59
C PHE A 25 1.96 -17.91 9.12
N LYS A 26 1.32 -16.89 8.52
CA LYS A 26 -0.03 -17.00 7.96
C LYS A 26 -0.08 -16.33 6.60
N ASN A 27 -0.16 -17.09 5.51
CA ASN A 27 -0.31 -16.48 4.20
C ASN A 27 -1.76 -16.01 3.99
N ASN A 28 -1.96 -14.70 3.83
CA ASN A 28 -3.26 -14.11 3.52
C ASN A 28 -3.33 -13.62 2.05
N CYS A 29 -2.26 -13.81 1.25
CA CYS A 29 -2.24 -13.54 -0.19
C CYS A 29 -3.28 -14.44 -0.89
N PRO A 30 -3.85 -14.00 -2.02
CA PRO A 30 -4.69 -14.85 -2.87
C PRO A 30 -3.88 -15.89 -3.68
N TYR A 31 -2.58 -16.05 -3.42
CA TYR A 31 -1.67 -16.95 -4.10
C TYR A 31 -0.68 -17.58 -3.12
N THR A 32 -0.07 -18.69 -3.52
CA THR A 32 1.00 -19.35 -2.76
C THR A 32 2.23 -18.46 -2.65
N VAL A 33 2.84 -18.44 -1.47
CA VAL A 33 4.13 -17.81 -1.20
C VAL A 33 5.10 -18.86 -0.63
N TRP A 34 6.40 -18.62 -0.77
CA TRP A 34 7.41 -19.52 -0.22
C TRP A 34 8.31 -18.77 0.76
N PRO A 35 7.96 -18.74 2.06
CA PRO A 35 8.78 -18.10 3.07
C PRO A 35 10.21 -18.64 3.07
N GLY A 36 11.17 -17.76 3.36
CA GLY A 36 12.57 -18.06 3.60
C GLY A 36 13.00 -17.51 4.96
N THR A 37 13.98 -18.16 5.58
CA THR A 37 14.53 -17.73 6.87
C THR A 37 16.06 -17.73 6.79
N LEU A 38 16.70 -16.74 7.42
CA LEU A 38 18.15 -16.68 7.54
C LEU A 38 18.54 -16.25 8.95
N THR A 39 19.34 -17.06 9.63
CA THR A 39 20.02 -16.63 10.86
C THR A 39 21.18 -15.68 10.52
N GLY A 40 21.37 -14.62 11.32
CA GLY A 40 22.48 -13.68 11.17
C GLY A 40 23.87 -14.33 11.30
N SER A 41 24.92 -13.56 10.95
CA SER A 41 26.30 -14.06 10.85
C SER A 41 26.78 -14.75 12.13
N GLY A 42 27.27 -15.99 11.99
CA GLY A 42 27.84 -16.79 13.08
C GLY A 42 26.83 -17.68 13.85
N GLY A 43 25.53 -17.57 13.57
CA GLY A 43 24.50 -18.41 14.19
C GLY A 43 24.09 -19.63 13.34
N SER A 44 23.64 -20.69 14.00
CA SER A 44 23.04 -21.86 13.34
C SER A 44 21.72 -21.51 12.67
N GLN A 45 21.44 -22.07 11.50
CA GLN A 45 20.16 -21.89 10.81
C GLN A 45 19.00 -22.48 11.61
N LEU A 46 17.80 -21.94 11.40
CA LEU A 46 16.57 -22.52 11.94
C LEU A 46 16.27 -23.89 11.31
N SER A 47 15.41 -24.67 11.95
CA SER A 47 15.07 -26.03 11.47
C SER A 47 14.34 -26.05 10.12
N LYS A 48 13.74 -24.93 9.72
CA LYS A 48 13.19 -24.69 8.39
C LYS A 48 13.78 -23.39 7.87
N THR A 49 14.52 -23.46 6.79
CA THR A 49 15.10 -22.30 6.09
C THR A 49 14.26 -21.86 4.89
N GLY A 50 13.30 -22.67 4.46
CA GLY A 50 12.23 -22.24 3.58
C GLY A 50 11.18 -23.32 3.32
N PHE A 51 9.95 -22.91 3.03
CA PHE A 51 8.80 -23.81 2.88
C PHE A 51 7.74 -23.22 1.96
N GLU A 52 6.86 -24.05 1.42
CA GLU A 52 5.67 -23.60 0.69
C GLU A 52 4.56 -23.22 1.67
N LEU A 53 3.85 -22.12 1.39
CA LEU A 53 2.72 -21.67 2.18
C LEU A 53 1.57 -21.24 1.25
N ALA A 54 0.61 -22.14 1.05
CA ALA A 54 -0.57 -21.91 0.22
C ALA A 54 -1.42 -20.73 0.72
N SER A 55 -2.28 -20.19 -0.14
CA SER A 55 -3.22 -19.12 0.24
C SER A 55 -4.10 -19.54 1.42
N GLY A 56 -4.18 -18.70 2.45
CA GLY A 56 -4.92 -18.97 3.67
C GLY A 56 -4.27 -20.00 4.60
N ALA A 57 -3.13 -20.60 4.25
CA ALA A 57 -2.46 -21.58 5.09
C ALA A 57 -1.61 -20.92 6.20
N SER A 58 -1.38 -21.69 7.25
CA SER A 58 -0.46 -21.32 8.33
C SER A 58 0.65 -22.36 8.49
N SER A 59 1.83 -21.90 8.89
CA SER A 59 2.95 -22.76 9.28
C SER A 59 3.66 -22.11 10.46
N SER A 60 4.71 -22.73 10.98
CA SER A 60 5.48 -22.17 12.08
C SER A 60 6.94 -22.60 12.01
N VAL A 61 7.78 -21.74 12.59
CA VAL A 61 9.19 -22.00 12.85
C VAL A 61 9.47 -21.66 14.31
N ASP A 62 10.35 -22.42 14.95
CA ASP A 62 10.78 -22.16 16.32
C ASP A 62 12.17 -21.53 16.31
N ALA A 63 12.31 -20.34 16.88
CA ALA A 63 13.58 -19.66 17.06
C ALA A 63 14.14 -19.91 18.47
N PRO A 64 15.45 -20.17 18.62
CA PRO A 64 16.06 -20.26 19.94
C PRO A 64 16.06 -18.89 20.64
N ALA A 65 16.14 -18.88 21.97
CA ALA A 65 16.37 -17.65 22.72
C ALA A 65 17.68 -16.98 22.27
N GLY A 66 17.70 -15.65 22.17
CA GLY A 66 18.86 -14.91 21.67
C GLY A 66 19.02 -14.92 20.14
N TRP A 67 18.08 -15.51 19.39
CA TRP A 67 18.17 -15.57 17.93
C TRP A 67 18.06 -14.19 17.29
N SER A 68 18.91 -13.93 16.32
CA SER A 68 18.83 -12.77 15.43
C SER A 68 18.89 -13.24 13.99
N GLY A 69 18.03 -12.67 13.15
CA GLY A 69 17.90 -13.06 11.77
C GLY A 69 16.70 -12.41 11.09
N ARG A 70 16.38 -12.92 9.91
CA ARG A 70 15.36 -12.33 9.05
C ARG A 70 14.51 -13.37 8.34
N PHE A 71 13.29 -12.97 8.03
CA PHE A 71 12.36 -13.69 7.19
C PHE A 71 12.01 -12.87 5.95
N TRP A 72 11.62 -13.56 4.89
CA TRP A 72 11.04 -12.97 3.68
C TRP A 72 10.08 -14.00 3.06
N ALA A 73 9.40 -13.62 1.98
CA ALA A 73 8.64 -14.58 1.19
C ALA A 73 8.89 -14.40 -0.31
N ARG A 74 9.05 -15.55 -0.99
CA ARG A 74 9.20 -15.63 -2.44
C ARG A 74 7.86 -15.74 -3.14
N THR A 75 7.75 -15.21 -4.35
CA THR A 75 6.55 -15.28 -5.19
C THR A 75 6.87 -15.74 -6.61
N GLY A 76 5.86 -16.24 -7.32
CA GLY A 76 6.02 -16.73 -8.69
C GLY A 76 7.00 -17.90 -8.79
N CYS A 77 6.99 -18.79 -7.79
CA CYS A 77 7.88 -19.93 -7.75
C CYS A 77 7.37 -21.07 -8.62
N SER A 78 8.27 -21.72 -9.35
CA SER A 78 7.97 -22.90 -10.16
C SER A 78 9.17 -23.84 -10.18
N THR A 79 8.88 -25.14 -10.28
CA THR A 79 9.92 -26.15 -10.49
C THR A 79 10.05 -26.37 -11.99
N GLY A 80 11.16 -25.91 -12.58
CA GLY A 80 11.43 -26.10 -14.00
C GLY A 80 11.72 -27.56 -14.36
N SER A 81 11.94 -27.83 -15.65
CA SER A 81 12.29 -29.17 -16.15
C SER A 81 13.58 -29.76 -15.55
N SER A 82 14.45 -28.92 -15.00
CA SER A 82 15.66 -29.32 -14.28
C SER A 82 15.40 -29.83 -12.85
N GLY A 83 14.14 -29.81 -12.38
CA GLY A 83 13.78 -30.17 -11.01
C GLY A 83 14.16 -29.12 -9.96
N ARG A 84 14.69 -27.97 -10.38
CA ARG A 84 15.07 -26.86 -9.48
C ARG A 84 13.90 -25.89 -9.30
N LEU A 85 13.63 -25.51 -8.06
CA LEU A 85 12.70 -24.43 -7.72
C LEU A 85 13.37 -23.08 -8.00
N THR A 86 12.71 -22.24 -8.79
CA THR A 86 13.11 -20.85 -9.01
C THR A 86 11.91 -19.93 -8.80
N CYS A 87 12.15 -18.76 -8.23
CA CYS A 87 11.11 -17.76 -7.94
C CYS A 87 11.34 -16.45 -8.68
N ALA A 88 10.24 -15.79 -9.07
CA ALA A 88 10.29 -14.50 -9.75
C ALA A 88 10.77 -13.36 -8.84
N THR A 89 10.48 -13.43 -7.54
CA THR A 89 10.93 -12.43 -6.56
C THR A 89 11.52 -13.09 -5.32
N ALA A 90 12.50 -12.41 -4.71
CA ALA A 90 13.15 -12.80 -3.46
C ALA A 90 13.76 -14.22 -3.43
N ASP A 91 14.08 -14.78 -4.61
CA ASP A 91 14.66 -16.12 -4.74
C ASP A 91 15.95 -16.25 -3.93
N CYS A 92 16.21 -17.41 -3.34
CA CYS A 92 17.43 -17.65 -2.55
C CYS A 92 18.46 -18.52 -3.30
N ALA A 93 18.24 -18.79 -4.59
CA ALA A 93 19.11 -19.53 -5.50
C ALA A 93 19.54 -20.94 -5.05
N SER A 94 18.96 -21.48 -3.98
CA SER A 94 19.23 -22.84 -3.51
C SER A 94 18.75 -23.91 -4.51
N GLY A 95 17.79 -23.57 -5.37
CA GLY A 95 17.12 -24.52 -6.25
C GLY A 95 16.07 -25.38 -5.53
N ALA A 96 15.73 -25.06 -4.29
CA ALA A 96 14.80 -25.83 -3.45
C ALA A 96 13.87 -24.92 -2.63
N ALA A 97 12.86 -25.52 -2.00
CA ALA A 97 12.03 -24.82 -1.02
C ALA A 97 12.87 -24.34 0.17
N GLU A 98 13.81 -25.15 0.65
CA GLU A 98 14.78 -24.75 1.67
C GLU A 98 15.83 -23.79 1.09
N CYS A 99 16.13 -22.70 1.81
CA CYS A 99 17.16 -21.73 1.39
C CYS A 99 18.57 -22.08 1.87
N ASN A 100 18.72 -23.03 2.79
CA ASN A 100 19.99 -23.62 3.22
C ASN A 100 21.05 -22.59 3.65
N GLY A 101 20.62 -21.52 4.32
CA GLY A 101 21.49 -20.42 4.77
C GLY A 101 21.82 -19.38 3.70
N ALA A 102 21.23 -19.47 2.51
CA ALA A 102 21.24 -18.38 1.53
C ALA A 102 20.17 -17.33 1.88
N GLY A 103 20.51 -16.05 1.69
CA GLY A 103 19.55 -14.95 1.80
C GLY A 103 18.71 -14.77 0.53
N ALA A 104 17.67 -13.95 0.62
CA ALA A 104 16.94 -13.49 -0.55
C ALA A 104 17.86 -12.73 -1.51
N ILE A 105 17.66 -12.93 -2.81
CA ILE A 105 18.15 -12.04 -3.86
C ILE A 105 17.15 -10.87 -3.93
N PRO A 106 17.56 -9.63 -3.60
CA PRO A 106 16.65 -8.48 -3.61
C PRO A 106 16.12 -8.16 -5.01
N PRO A 107 14.94 -7.51 -5.14
CA PRO A 107 14.17 -6.89 -4.06
C PRO A 107 13.34 -7.85 -3.19
N ALA A 108 13.36 -7.62 -1.88
CA ALA A 108 12.60 -8.42 -0.92
C ALA A 108 12.19 -7.58 0.30
N THR A 109 10.91 -7.62 0.67
CA THR A 109 10.46 -7.11 1.96
C THR A 109 10.93 -8.06 3.06
N LEU A 110 11.61 -7.53 4.07
CA LEU A 110 12.18 -8.28 5.18
C LEU A 110 11.37 -8.11 6.47
N LEU A 111 11.34 -9.16 7.27
CA LEU A 111 10.90 -9.12 8.67
C LEU A 111 12.10 -9.48 9.52
N GLU A 112 12.65 -8.52 10.24
CA GLU A 112 13.91 -8.64 10.95
C GLU A 112 13.66 -8.77 12.46
N PHE A 113 14.49 -9.58 13.13
CA PHE A 113 14.33 -9.91 14.54
C PHE A 113 15.69 -9.95 15.25
N THR A 114 15.71 -9.44 16.48
CA THR A 114 16.76 -9.71 17.46
C THR A 114 16.09 -10.01 18.80
N LEU A 115 16.02 -11.29 19.15
CA LEU A 115 15.36 -11.77 20.35
C LEU A 115 16.31 -11.69 21.54
N ASN A 116 15.79 -11.28 22.70
CA ASN A 116 16.57 -11.11 23.94
C ASN A 116 17.87 -10.32 23.72
N GLY A 117 17.77 -9.22 22.97
CA GLY A 117 18.85 -8.28 22.71
C GLY A 117 19.10 -7.34 23.88
N ASP A 118 19.38 -6.06 23.57
CA ASP A 118 19.70 -5.06 24.59
C ASP A 118 18.62 -4.92 25.66
N GLY A 119 19.04 -4.87 26.92
CA GLY A 119 18.15 -4.84 28.08
C GLY A 119 17.23 -6.07 28.22
N GLY A 120 17.54 -7.19 27.55
CA GLY A 120 16.68 -8.37 27.54
C GLY A 120 15.35 -8.12 26.82
N LYS A 121 15.36 -7.32 25.76
CA LYS A 121 14.17 -7.03 24.93
C LYS A 121 14.24 -7.73 23.58
N ASP A 122 13.09 -8.04 23.03
CA ASP A 122 12.97 -8.46 21.63
C ASP A 122 12.83 -7.20 20.77
N PHE A 123 13.62 -7.11 19.70
CA PHE A 123 13.58 -6.08 18.69
C PHE A 123 13.08 -6.68 17.38
N TYR A 124 12.20 -5.97 16.68
CA TYR A 124 11.66 -6.42 15.40
C TYR A 124 11.23 -5.24 14.53
N ASP A 125 11.25 -5.46 13.23
CA ASP A 125 10.87 -4.45 12.24
C ASP A 125 10.49 -5.09 10.90
N VAL A 126 9.70 -4.35 10.12
CA VAL A 126 9.55 -4.61 8.69
C VAL A 126 10.49 -3.67 7.96
N SER A 127 11.24 -4.19 7.00
CA SER A 127 12.29 -3.45 6.31
C SER A 127 12.16 -3.57 4.80
N ASN A 128 12.17 -2.41 4.13
CA ASN A 128 12.23 -2.27 2.69
C ASN A 128 13.60 -1.70 2.22
N VAL A 129 14.62 -1.78 3.08
CA VAL A 129 16.00 -1.37 2.74
C VAL A 129 16.50 -2.17 1.53
N ASP A 130 16.17 -3.47 1.50
CA ASP A 130 16.41 -4.39 0.39
C ASP A 130 15.27 -4.35 -0.67
N GLY A 131 14.48 -3.28 -0.71
CA GLY A 131 13.36 -3.12 -1.63
C GLY A 131 12.08 -3.82 -1.15
N PHE A 132 11.11 -3.97 -2.06
CA PHE A 132 9.79 -4.51 -1.77
C PHE A 132 9.36 -5.51 -2.83
N ASN A 133 8.74 -6.62 -2.41
CA ASN A 133 8.09 -7.54 -3.33
C ASN A 133 6.64 -7.86 -2.92
N LEU A 134 6.34 -7.90 -1.61
CA LEU A 134 5.01 -8.16 -1.10
C LEU A 134 4.75 -7.47 0.25
N PRO A 135 3.48 -7.12 0.57
CA PRO A 135 3.13 -6.57 1.88
C PRO A 135 3.39 -7.56 3.02
N ALA A 136 3.94 -7.10 4.13
CA ALA A 136 4.25 -7.94 5.28
C ALA A 136 3.94 -7.24 6.60
N SER A 137 3.69 -8.02 7.65
CA SER A 137 3.47 -7.50 9.00
C SER A 137 4.04 -8.44 10.06
N ILE A 138 4.37 -7.84 11.19
CA ILE A 138 4.75 -8.50 12.44
C ILE A 138 3.73 -8.08 13.49
N THR A 139 3.00 -9.06 14.02
CA THR A 139 2.07 -8.84 15.14
C THR A 139 2.53 -9.67 16.34
N PRO A 140 3.17 -9.04 17.34
CA PRO A 140 3.51 -9.71 18.59
C PRO A 140 2.25 -10.04 19.39
N LYS A 141 2.23 -11.18 20.06
CA LYS A 141 1.23 -11.45 21.11
C LYS A 141 1.76 -10.87 22.42
N GLY A 142 0.90 -10.27 23.25
CA GLY A 142 1.31 -9.75 24.57
C GLY A 142 1.29 -8.23 24.73
N GLY A 143 0.63 -7.50 23.82
CA GLY A 143 0.36 -6.06 24.00
C GLY A 143 1.45 -5.13 23.48
N CYS A 144 2.46 -5.68 22.77
CA CYS A 144 3.47 -4.90 22.07
C CYS A 144 2.94 -4.39 20.72
N SER A 145 3.47 -3.25 20.27
CA SER A 145 3.07 -2.61 19.01
C SER A 145 3.35 -3.51 17.80
N SER A 146 2.41 -3.57 16.86
CA SER A 146 2.65 -4.22 15.57
C SER A 146 3.39 -3.28 14.61
N THR A 147 4.10 -3.87 13.65
CA THR A 147 4.71 -3.16 12.53
C THR A 147 4.28 -3.81 11.22
N GLU A 148 4.01 -2.99 10.20
CA GLU A 148 3.56 -3.47 8.90
C GLU A 148 4.02 -2.57 7.75
N CYS A 149 4.23 -3.21 6.60
CA CYS A 149 4.20 -2.57 5.30
C CYS A 149 3.01 -3.14 4.53
N ARG A 150 1.84 -2.49 4.68
CA ARG A 150 0.57 -2.95 4.11
C ARG A 150 0.39 -2.55 2.65
N SER A 151 0.88 -1.37 2.27
CA SER A 151 0.68 -0.82 0.93
C SER A 151 1.41 -1.63 -0.13
N ASN A 152 0.80 -1.79 -1.31
CA ASN A 152 1.47 -2.37 -2.45
C ASN A 152 2.43 -1.34 -3.09
N ILE A 153 3.71 -1.33 -2.69
CA ILE A 153 4.72 -0.41 -3.22
C ILE A 153 4.91 -0.59 -4.73
N ASN A 154 4.68 -1.79 -5.27
CA ASN A 154 4.76 -2.05 -6.71
C ASN A 154 3.83 -1.14 -7.54
N SER A 155 2.72 -0.66 -6.95
CA SER A 155 1.77 0.25 -7.61
C SER A 155 2.28 1.68 -7.81
N VAL A 156 3.29 2.09 -7.04
CA VAL A 156 3.89 3.42 -7.07
C VAL A 156 5.40 3.37 -7.31
N CYS A 157 5.90 2.21 -7.73
CA CYS A 157 7.31 2.00 -7.96
C CYS A 157 7.78 2.83 -9.16
N PRO A 158 8.77 3.72 -9.00
CA PRO A 158 9.36 4.45 -10.11
C PRO A 158 9.89 3.49 -11.20
N PRO A 159 9.80 3.87 -12.49
CA PRO A 159 10.26 3.02 -13.58
C PRO A 159 11.69 2.48 -13.41
N GLU A 160 12.61 3.32 -12.95
CA GLU A 160 14.02 3.02 -12.70
C GLU A 160 14.26 2.05 -11.54
N LEU A 161 13.27 1.89 -10.64
CA LEU A 161 13.32 0.93 -9.53
C LEU A 161 12.51 -0.34 -9.83
N SER A 162 11.70 -0.35 -10.88
CA SER A 162 10.73 -1.41 -11.13
C SER A 162 11.37 -2.72 -11.62
N VAL A 163 10.91 -3.84 -11.06
CA VAL A 163 11.14 -5.18 -11.59
C VAL A 163 9.83 -5.64 -12.21
N LYS A 164 9.86 -5.98 -13.50
CA LYS A 164 8.67 -6.37 -14.26
C LYS A 164 8.68 -7.85 -14.62
N ASP A 165 7.50 -8.45 -14.63
CA ASP A 165 7.31 -9.78 -15.21
C ASP A 165 7.28 -9.74 -16.75
N ALA A 166 7.14 -10.91 -17.37
CA ALA A 166 7.03 -11.06 -18.82
C ALA A 166 5.80 -10.34 -19.42
N GLY A 167 4.76 -10.10 -18.61
CA GLY A 167 3.58 -9.34 -19.00
C GLY A 167 3.75 -7.82 -18.86
N GLY A 168 4.91 -7.36 -18.37
CA GLY A 168 5.21 -5.95 -18.13
C GLY A 168 4.64 -5.40 -16.82
N SER A 169 4.02 -6.23 -15.98
CA SER A 169 3.50 -5.82 -14.67
C SER A 169 4.65 -5.70 -13.66
N VAL A 170 4.62 -4.67 -12.82
CA VAL A 170 5.62 -4.50 -11.76
C VAL A 170 5.35 -5.51 -10.65
N VAL A 171 6.28 -6.46 -10.48
CA VAL A 171 6.19 -7.55 -9.49
C VAL A 171 7.04 -7.31 -8.25
N ALA A 172 8.00 -6.41 -8.33
CA ALA A 172 8.79 -5.95 -7.19
C ALA A 172 9.38 -4.56 -7.45
N CYS A 173 9.82 -3.88 -6.40
CA CYS A 173 10.42 -2.56 -6.43
C CYS A 173 11.78 -2.57 -5.72
N LYS A 174 12.85 -2.29 -6.45
CA LYS A 174 14.20 -2.12 -5.88
C LYS A 174 14.23 -0.90 -4.97
N SER A 175 15.03 -0.96 -3.91
CA SER A 175 15.45 0.27 -3.23
C SER A 175 16.41 1.08 -4.13
N ALA A 176 16.58 2.36 -3.84
CA ALA A 176 17.51 3.19 -4.59
C ALA A 176 18.96 2.70 -4.49
N CYS A 177 19.36 2.13 -3.35
CA CYS A 177 20.69 1.53 -3.23
C CYS A 177 20.87 0.38 -4.23
N LEU A 178 19.89 -0.53 -4.31
CA LEU A 178 19.95 -1.68 -5.21
C LEU A 178 19.94 -1.28 -6.70
N ALA A 179 19.18 -0.24 -7.05
CA ALA A 179 19.03 0.18 -8.44
C ALA A 179 20.17 1.10 -8.92
N LEU A 180 20.60 2.02 -8.07
CA LEU A 180 21.48 3.12 -8.47
C LEU A 180 22.91 2.98 -7.93
N GLN A 181 23.12 2.16 -6.89
CA GLN A 181 24.42 1.85 -6.31
C GLN A 181 25.26 3.07 -5.92
N GLN A 182 24.62 4.18 -5.58
CA GLN A 182 25.31 5.41 -5.19
C GLN A 182 25.45 5.50 -3.66
N PRO A 183 26.57 6.04 -3.13
CA PRO A 183 26.85 6.08 -1.69
C PRO A 183 25.75 6.72 -0.85
N GLN A 184 25.09 7.77 -1.35
CA GLN A 184 24.01 8.47 -0.66
C GLN A 184 22.71 7.67 -0.56
N TYR A 185 22.52 6.63 -1.39
CA TYR A 185 21.38 5.73 -1.29
C TYR A 185 21.69 4.48 -0.47
N CYS A 186 22.95 4.06 -0.47
CA CYS A 186 23.43 2.89 0.27
C CYS A 186 23.96 3.22 1.67
N CYS A 187 24.07 4.51 2.01
CA CYS A 187 24.67 5.02 3.23
C CYS A 187 26.09 4.47 3.48
N THR A 188 26.94 4.58 2.48
CA THR A 188 28.34 4.12 2.53
C THR A 188 29.33 5.26 2.31
N GLY A 189 30.62 5.03 2.58
CA GLY A 189 31.67 6.03 2.40
C GLY A 189 31.41 7.29 3.23
N SER A 190 31.32 8.46 2.57
CA SER A 190 31.02 9.74 3.23
C SER A 190 29.58 9.85 3.77
N PHE A 191 28.70 8.92 3.40
CA PHE A 191 27.29 8.85 3.82
C PHE A 191 27.08 7.76 4.88
N ASN A 192 28.11 7.36 5.62
CA ASN A 192 28.06 6.22 6.54
C ASN A 192 27.54 6.57 7.94
N THR A 193 26.94 7.73 8.17
CA THR A 193 26.24 8.06 9.43
C THR A 193 24.82 8.54 9.15
N ALA A 194 23.97 8.55 10.18
CA ALA A 194 22.59 9.02 10.04
C ALA A 194 22.52 10.50 9.63
N GLU A 195 23.46 11.32 10.11
CA GLU A 195 23.57 12.75 9.79
C GLU A 195 24.00 12.96 8.34
N THR A 196 24.89 12.10 7.82
CA THR A 196 25.42 12.23 6.47
C THR A 196 24.59 11.49 5.42
N CYS A 197 23.68 10.59 5.81
CA CYS A 197 22.72 9.92 4.93
C CYS A 197 21.26 10.28 5.27
N PRO A 198 20.78 11.46 4.86
CA PRO A 198 19.39 11.85 5.11
C PRO A 198 18.41 11.09 4.19
N PRO A 199 17.10 11.10 4.51
CA PRO A 199 16.08 10.54 3.63
C PRO A 199 16.11 11.18 2.23
N THR A 200 15.92 10.37 1.20
CA THR A 200 15.95 10.79 -0.22
C THR A 200 14.54 10.77 -0.82
N ASN A 201 14.37 11.32 -2.03
CA ASN A 201 13.10 11.23 -2.75
C ASN A 201 12.66 9.78 -2.96
N TYR A 202 13.60 8.84 -3.11
CA TYR A 202 13.29 7.42 -3.24
C TYR A 202 12.87 6.79 -1.91
N SER A 203 13.63 6.99 -0.82
CA SER A 203 13.25 6.38 0.46
C SER A 203 11.92 6.94 0.97
N LYS A 204 11.61 8.22 0.69
CA LYS A 204 10.28 8.80 0.97
C LYS A 204 9.14 8.05 0.28
N ILE A 205 9.31 7.51 -0.94
CA ILE A 205 8.26 6.70 -1.59
C ILE A 205 7.93 5.45 -0.76
N PHE A 206 8.96 4.77 -0.24
CA PHE A 206 8.79 3.60 0.61
C PHE A 206 8.19 3.98 1.96
N LYS A 207 8.66 5.08 2.57
CA LYS A 207 8.15 5.56 3.86
C LYS A 207 6.69 6.02 3.78
N ASP A 208 6.33 6.75 2.73
CA ASP A 208 4.97 7.24 2.50
C ASP A 208 4.00 6.07 2.27
N ALA A 209 4.47 5.01 1.61
CA ALA A 209 3.67 3.79 1.43
C ALA A 209 3.58 2.96 2.73
N CYS A 210 4.65 2.89 3.51
CA CYS A 210 4.77 2.05 4.69
C CYS A 210 5.46 2.81 5.85
N PRO A 211 4.72 3.69 6.57
CA PRO A 211 5.33 4.58 7.57
C PRO A 211 5.97 3.87 8.77
N GLN A 212 5.56 2.63 9.05
CA GLN A 212 6.08 1.81 10.15
C GLN A 212 7.26 0.92 9.75
N ALA A 213 7.65 0.92 8.47
CA ALA A 213 8.73 0.10 7.95
C ALA A 213 9.98 0.94 7.70
N TYR A 214 11.15 0.31 7.80
CA TYR A 214 12.40 0.93 7.36
C TYR A 214 12.35 1.17 5.85
N SER A 215 12.62 2.41 5.44
CA SER A 215 12.67 2.81 4.04
C SER A 215 14.10 2.95 3.49
N TYR A 216 15.09 3.07 4.37
CA TYR A 216 16.53 3.09 4.07
C TYR A 216 17.36 2.79 5.33
N ALA A 217 18.69 2.65 5.20
CA ALA A 217 19.56 2.11 6.26
C ALA A 217 19.57 2.91 7.57
N TYR A 218 19.41 4.23 7.52
CA TYR A 218 19.39 5.10 8.71
C TYR A 218 18.03 5.74 8.97
N ASP A 219 16.94 5.08 8.54
CA ASP A 219 15.58 5.51 8.90
C ASP A 219 15.43 5.60 10.42
N ASP A 220 14.54 6.48 10.86
CA ASP A 220 14.43 6.85 12.25
C ASP A 220 13.81 5.75 13.15
N ARG A 221 13.82 6.01 14.46
CA ARG A 221 13.33 5.09 15.50
C ARG A 221 11.83 4.75 15.39
N SER A 222 11.05 5.39 14.52
CA SER A 222 9.65 4.99 14.26
C SER A 222 9.54 3.60 13.62
N SER A 223 10.66 3.06 13.11
CA SER A 223 10.72 1.80 12.38
C SER A 223 11.23 0.63 13.24
N THR A 224 11.82 0.88 14.41
CA THR A 224 12.23 -0.18 15.37
C THR A 224 11.16 -0.39 16.43
N PHE A 225 10.71 -1.62 16.60
CA PHE A 225 9.73 -1.98 17.61
C PHE A 225 10.36 -2.88 18.66
N THR A 226 9.97 -2.68 19.92
CA THR A 226 10.50 -3.45 21.06
C THR A 226 9.41 -4.11 21.86
N CYS A 227 9.73 -5.26 22.46
CA CYS A 227 8.85 -5.99 23.36
C CYS A 227 9.67 -6.58 24.53
N ALA A 228 9.07 -6.71 25.72
CA ALA A 228 9.75 -7.37 26.84
C ALA A 228 9.99 -8.85 26.52
N ALA A 229 11.19 -9.40 26.83
CA ALA A 229 11.46 -10.80 26.58
C ALA A 229 10.54 -11.72 27.40
N GLY A 230 10.19 -12.86 26.80
CA GLY A 230 9.47 -13.94 27.48
C GLY A 230 7.97 -14.01 27.22
N GLY A 231 7.45 -13.32 26.21
CA GLY A 231 6.01 -13.24 25.99
C GLY A 231 5.53 -13.27 24.54
N LYS A 232 5.32 -14.49 24.04
CA LYS A 232 4.22 -14.90 23.13
C LYS A 232 4.38 -14.61 21.62
N SER A 233 3.93 -15.61 20.86
CA SER A 233 4.14 -15.82 19.41
C SER A 233 3.96 -14.60 18.51
N PHE A 234 4.76 -14.50 17.45
CA PHE A 234 4.60 -13.48 16.41
C PHE A 234 3.79 -14.04 15.23
N HIS A 235 2.74 -13.36 14.80
CA HIS A 235 2.14 -13.65 13.49
C HIS A 235 2.98 -12.98 12.40
N LEU A 236 3.65 -13.80 11.60
CA LEU A 236 4.50 -13.39 10.49
C LEU A 236 3.72 -13.51 9.18
N LEU A 237 3.82 -12.46 8.37
CA LEU A 237 3.31 -12.41 7.00
C LEU A 237 1.78 -12.41 6.85
N SER A 238 1.01 -11.60 7.58
CA SER A 238 -0.38 -11.34 7.18
C SER A 238 -0.44 -10.46 5.93
N THR A 239 -0.15 -11.06 4.78
CA THR A 239 -0.27 -10.45 3.47
C THR A 239 -1.73 -10.21 3.12
N TYR A 240 -2.23 -8.97 3.14
CA TYR A 240 -3.66 -8.76 2.91
C TYR A 240 -4.15 -9.37 1.60
N LYS A 241 -5.33 -10.03 1.65
CA LYS A 241 -6.08 -10.36 0.44
C LYS A 241 -6.26 -9.05 -0.30
N GLN A 242 -5.58 -8.89 -1.43
CA GLN A 242 -6.01 -7.95 -2.44
C GLN A 242 -7.35 -8.52 -2.91
N LEU A 243 -8.41 -8.14 -2.21
CA LEU A 243 -9.75 -8.48 -2.64
C LEU A 243 -9.81 -7.97 -4.07
N PRO A 244 -10.17 -8.81 -5.07
CA PRO A 244 -10.69 -8.26 -6.30
C PRO A 244 -11.74 -7.27 -5.85
N ILE A 245 -11.66 -6.04 -6.36
CA ILE A 245 -12.62 -4.98 -6.11
C ILE A 245 -13.96 -5.58 -6.57
N HIS A 246 -14.68 -6.24 -5.65
CA HIS A 246 -16.07 -6.55 -5.85
C HIS A 246 -16.71 -5.18 -5.77
N SER A 247 -16.81 -4.55 -6.94
CA SER A 247 -17.91 -3.68 -7.24
C SER A 247 -19.18 -4.45 -6.89
N MET A 248 -19.59 -4.35 -5.63
CA MET A 248 -21.00 -4.36 -5.28
C MET A 248 -21.49 -2.92 -5.38
N ALA A 249 -21.30 -2.30 -6.54
CA ALA A 249 -22.16 -1.22 -6.97
C ALA A 249 -23.52 -1.85 -7.35
N ARG A 250 -24.26 -2.31 -6.34
CA ARG A 250 -25.72 -2.41 -6.38
C ARG A 250 -26.23 -2.22 -4.97
N HIS A 251 -26.91 -1.10 -4.79
CA HIS A 251 -27.94 -0.90 -3.78
C HIS A 251 -28.85 -2.14 -3.80
N PHE A 252 -28.63 -3.06 -2.87
CA PHE A 252 -29.62 -4.08 -2.56
C PHE A 252 -30.34 -3.59 -1.31
N ASP A 253 -31.47 -2.96 -1.54
CA ASP A 253 -32.43 -2.58 -0.50
C ASP A 253 -33.12 -3.85 0.01
N TRP A 254 -32.45 -4.53 0.94
CA TRP A 254 -32.93 -5.74 1.63
C TRP A 254 -33.82 -5.39 2.83
N GLY A 255 -34.68 -4.36 2.73
CA GLY A 255 -35.71 -4.06 3.73
C GLY A 255 -35.17 -3.73 5.13
N TRP A 256 -33.95 -3.20 5.22
CA TRP A 256 -33.33 -2.81 6.49
C TRP A 256 -33.81 -1.45 6.98
N ILE A 257 -33.71 -1.21 8.28
CA ILE A 257 -34.16 0.02 8.93
C ILE A 257 -33.21 1.16 8.51
N HIS A 258 -33.63 1.99 7.56
CA HIS A 258 -32.99 3.25 7.17
C HIS A 258 -33.29 4.38 8.17
N SER A 259 -33.39 4.06 9.47
CA SER A 259 -33.64 5.07 10.48
C SER A 259 -32.41 5.96 10.62
N GLN A 260 -32.64 7.27 10.59
CA GLN A 260 -31.61 8.24 10.93
C GLN A 260 -31.08 7.96 12.34
N LEU A 261 -29.77 8.07 12.51
CA LEU A 261 -29.16 8.08 13.84
C LEU A 261 -29.63 9.33 14.60
N SER A 262 -29.60 9.26 15.93
CA SER A 262 -29.99 10.39 16.80
C SER A 262 -29.15 11.65 16.57
N ARG A 263 -27.94 11.50 16.02
CA ARG A 263 -27.05 12.58 15.59
C ARG A 263 -26.58 12.32 14.17
N THR A 264 -26.86 13.26 13.27
CA THR A 264 -26.58 13.17 11.83
C THR A 264 -25.44 14.09 11.38
N GLY A 265 -24.88 14.89 12.29
CA GLY A 265 -23.67 15.66 12.06
C GLY A 265 -23.05 16.18 13.34
N PHE A 266 -21.73 16.37 13.34
CA PHE A 266 -20.99 16.88 14.49
C PHE A 266 -19.66 17.49 14.02
N VAL A 267 -19.07 18.34 14.86
CA VAL A 267 -17.76 18.95 14.61
C VAL A 267 -16.70 18.22 15.43
N LEU A 268 -15.59 17.88 14.79
CA LEU A 268 -14.41 17.33 15.45
C LEU A 268 -13.27 18.33 15.32
N ALA A 269 -12.66 18.71 16.44
CA ALA A 269 -11.38 19.40 16.45
C ALA A 269 -10.23 18.42 16.16
N PRO A 270 -9.06 18.88 15.71
CA PRO A 270 -7.88 18.03 15.57
C PRO A 270 -7.58 17.26 16.86
N GLY A 271 -7.40 15.94 16.75
CA GLY A 271 -7.16 15.04 17.90
C GLY A 271 -8.41 14.70 18.73
N ALA A 272 -9.56 15.31 18.46
CA ALA A 272 -10.81 14.97 19.13
C ALA A 272 -11.40 13.66 18.57
N SER A 273 -12.17 12.98 19.41
CA SER A 273 -12.96 11.82 19.04
C SER A 273 -14.42 12.03 19.41
N SER A 274 -15.32 11.29 18.76
CA SER A 274 -16.72 11.24 19.13
C SER A 274 -17.26 9.84 18.95
N SER A 275 -18.27 9.50 19.74
CA SER A 275 -18.97 8.22 19.67
C SER A 275 -20.39 8.45 19.20
N VAL A 276 -20.87 7.56 18.33
CA VAL A 276 -22.25 7.54 17.84
C VAL A 276 -22.76 6.13 18.04
N ASP A 277 -23.90 6.01 18.70
CA ASP A 277 -24.56 4.72 18.90
C ASP A 277 -25.41 4.38 17.68
N ALA A 278 -25.09 3.27 17.02
CA ALA A 278 -25.88 2.72 15.93
C ALA A 278 -26.62 1.47 16.43
N PRO A 279 -27.93 1.34 16.16
CA PRO A 279 -28.68 0.17 16.57
C PRO A 279 -28.25 -1.08 15.77
N ALA A 280 -28.51 -2.26 16.33
CA ALA A 280 -28.33 -3.51 15.59
C ALA A 280 -29.23 -3.52 14.35
N GLY A 281 -28.71 -3.98 13.21
CA GLY A 281 -29.43 -3.95 11.93
C GLY A 281 -29.32 -2.61 11.19
N TRP A 282 -28.54 -1.65 11.70
CA TRP A 282 -28.37 -0.35 11.06
C TRP A 282 -27.47 -0.42 9.82
N SER A 283 -27.94 0.18 8.72
CA SER A 283 -27.13 0.46 7.54
C SER A 283 -27.04 1.97 7.32
N GLY A 284 -25.83 2.45 7.02
CA GLY A 284 -25.64 3.86 6.72
C GLY A 284 -24.18 4.20 6.44
N ARG A 285 -23.92 5.50 6.41
CA ARG A 285 -22.64 6.06 5.93
C ARG A 285 -22.17 7.19 6.83
N PHE A 286 -20.85 7.27 7.01
CA PHE A 286 -20.18 8.45 7.56
C PHE A 286 -19.25 9.05 6.52
N TRP A 287 -19.09 10.38 6.56
CA TRP A 287 -18.15 11.10 5.72
C TRP A 287 -17.72 12.39 6.44
N ALA A 288 -16.56 12.92 6.04
CA ALA A 288 -16.04 14.17 6.58
C ALA A 288 -16.23 15.30 5.58
N ARG A 289 -16.63 16.48 6.05
CA ARG A 289 -16.74 17.71 5.25
C ARG A 289 -15.51 18.58 5.47
N THR A 290 -14.96 19.18 4.41
CA THR A 290 -13.77 20.05 4.53
C THR A 290 -14.00 21.44 3.96
N GLY A 291 -13.17 22.39 4.39
CA GLY A 291 -13.27 23.80 3.97
C GLY A 291 -14.61 24.43 4.35
N CYS A 292 -15.13 24.09 5.54
CA CYS A 292 -16.42 24.57 5.98
C CYS A 292 -16.33 25.99 6.54
N THR A 293 -17.24 26.85 6.08
CA THR A 293 -17.42 28.21 6.58
C THR A 293 -18.88 28.44 6.94
N THR A 294 -19.10 29.29 7.94
CA THR A 294 -20.43 29.74 8.34
C THR A 294 -20.57 31.19 7.94
N ASP A 295 -21.62 31.52 7.18
CA ASP A 295 -21.88 32.91 6.81
C ASP A 295 -22.50 33.72 7.97
N SER A 296 -22.73 35.01 7.75
CA SER A 296 -23.31 35.92 8.74
C SER A 296 -24.74 35.55 9.17
N SER A 297 -25.43 34.70 8.40
CA SER A 297 -26.76 34.18 8.74
C SER A 297 -26.71 32.90 9.59
N GLY A 298 -25.50 32.39 9.87
CA GLY A 298 -25.31 31.12 10.58
C GLY A 298 -25.40 29.90 9.67
N ARG A 299 -25.44 30.08 8.34
CA ARG A 299 -25.55 28.97 7.39
C ARG A 299 -24.18 28.37 7.13
N LEU A 300 -24.05 27.07 7.41
CA LEU A 300 -22.84 26.29 7.15
C LEU A 300 -22.79 25.88 5.67
N LYS A 301 -21.63 26.08 5.04
CA LYS A 301 -21.30 25.57 3.71
C LYS A 301 -19.89 25.00 3.71
N CYS A 302 -19.71 23.85 3.06
CA CYS A 302 -18.41 23.19 2.96
C CYS A 302 -17.92 23.12 1.50
N ALA A 303 -16.60 23.17 1.33
CA ALA A 303 -15.97 23.09 0.03
C ALA A 303 -16.04 21.68 -0.58
N THR A 304 -16.02 20.64 0.26
CA THR A 304 -16.14 19.25 -0.17
C THR A 304 -17.11 18.47 0.72
N ALA A 305 -17.77 17.47 0.13
CA ALA A 305 -18.66 16.52 0.79
C ALA A 305 -19.82 17.15 1.58
N ASP A 306 -20.21 18.39 1.27
CA ASP A 306 -21.33 19.07 1.94
C ASP A 306 -22.62 18.24 1.77
N CYS A 307 -23.55 18.34 2.72
CA CYS A 307 -24.88 17.75 2.61
C CYS A 307 -25.96 18.80 2.28
N ALA A 308 -25.54 20.06 2.06
CA ALA A 308 -26.37 21.20 1.69
C ALA A 308 -27.53 21.52 2.65
N SER A 309 -27.51 20.98 3.88
CA SER A 309 -28.49 21.28 4.92
C SER A 309 -28.40 22.72 5.44
N GLY A 310 -27.28 23.41 5.16
CA GLY A 310 -26.97 24.71 5.74
C GLY A 310 -26.63 24.65 7.23
N ARG A 311 -26.46 23.44 7.80
CA ARG A 311 -26.27 23.20 9.24
C ARG A 311 -25.21 22.13 9.48
N VAL A 312 -24.79 22.01 10.74
CA VAL A 312 -23.92 20.90 11.18
C VAL A 312 -24.65 19.57 10.99
N GLU A 313 -25.92 19.47 11.39
CA GLU A 313 -26.75 18.28 11.14
C GLU A 313 -27.11 18.14 9.66
N CYS A 314 -27.02 16.92 9.13
CA CYS A 314 -27.40 16.62 7.74
C CYS A 314 -28.84 16.11 7.59
N ASN A 315 -29.49 15.68 8.67
CA ASN A 315 -30.91 15.27 8.72
C ASN A 315 -31.31 14.30 7.60
N GLY A 316 -30.45 13.32 7.33
CA GLY A 316 -30.66 12.31 6.28
C GLY A 316 -30.24 12.71 4.87
N ALA A 317 -29.79 13.95 4.65
CA ALA A 317 -29.10 14.29 3.41
C ALA A 317 -27.73 13.58 3.36
N GLY A 318 -27.46 12.93 2.23
CA GLY A 318 -26.15 12.32 1.96
C GLY A 318 -25.07 13.34 1.62
N ALA A 319 -23.83 12.87 1.50
CA ALA A 319 -22.73 13.67 1.00
C ALA A 319 -22.97 14.07 -0.46
N ILE A 320 -22.63 15.31 -0.81
CA ILE A 320 -22.50 15.76 -2.19
C ILE A 320 -21.08 15.40 -2.66
N PRO A 321 -20.92 14.55 -3.69
CA PRO A 321 -19.62 14.19 -4.22
C PRO A 321 -18.77 15.42 -4.63
N PRO A 322 -17.43 15.38 -4.48
CA PRO A 322 -16.66 14.20 -4.09
C PRO A 322 -16.60 13.97 -2.57
N ALA A 323 -16.76 12.71 -2.15
CA ALA A 323 -16.72 12.32 -0.74
C ALA A 323 -16.12 10.92 -0.55
N THR A 324 -15.16 10.81 0.35
CA THR A 324 -14.73 9.50 0.87
C THR A 324 -15.79 9.01 1.84
N LEU A 325 -16.41 7.86 1.55
CA LEU A 325 -17.49 7.30 2.36
C LEU A 325 -16.99 6.15 3.23
N LEU A 326 -17.43 6.13 4.49
CA LEU A 326 -17.32 4.98 5.39
C LEU A 326 -18.69 4.31 5.43
N GLU A 327 -18.84 3.17 4.78
CA GLU A 327 -20.12 2.46 4.64
C GLU A 327 -20.21 1.34 5.68
N PHE A 328 -21.39 1.18 6.28
CA PHE A 328 -21.66 0.19 7.32
C PHE A 328 -23.01 -0.49 7.11
N THR A 329 -23.05 -1.78 7.43
CA THR A 329 -24.26 -2.60 7.60
C THR A 329 -24.00 -3.49 8.81
N LEU A 330 -24.60 -3.15 9.95
CA LEU A 330 -24.37 -3.81 11.23
C LEU A 330 -25.40 -4.93 11.43
N ASN A 331 -24.95 -6.10 11.90
CA ASN A 331 -25.80 -7.28 12.09
C ASN A 331 -26.65 -7.61 10.84
N GLY A 332 -26.00 -7.58 9.68
CA GLY A 332 -26.60 -7.88 8.37
C GLY A 332 -26.77 -9.39 8.14
N ASN A 333 -26.56 -9.82 6.89
CA ASN A 333 -26.76 -11.22 6.51
C ASN A 333 -25.90 -12.18 7.37
N GLY A 334 -26.56 -13.18 7.96
CA GLY A 334 -25.91 -14.14 8.86
C GLY A 334 -25.45 -13.55 10.20
N GLY A 335 -25.97 -12.39 10.59
CA GLY A 335 -25.59 -11.69 11.83
C GLY A 335 -24.19 -11.07 11.78
N GLN A 336 -23.66 -10.84 10.57
CA GLN A 336 -22.32 -10.28 10.36
C GLN A 336 -22.38 -8.78 10.13
N ASP A 337 -21.33 -8.08 10.57
CA ASP A 337 -21.11 -6.68 10.24
C ASP A 337 -20.35 -6.58 8.91
N PHE A 338 -20.86 -5.75 8.00
CA PHE A 338 -20.21 -5.42 6.74
C PHE A 338 -19.84 -3.94 6.74
N TYR A 339 -18.62 -3.63 6.33
CA TYR A 339 -18.16 -2.25 6.27
C TYR A 339 -17.01 -2.09 5.28
N ASP A 340 -16.91 -0.92 4.66
CA ASP A 340 -15.87 -0.59 3.71
C ASP A 340 -15.60 0.93 3.64
N VAL A 341 -14.45 1.28 3.07
CA VAL A 341 -14.13 2.66 2.69
C VAL A 341 -14.35 2.76 1.18
N SER A 342 -15.30 3.58 0.76
CA SER A 342 -15.74 3.68 -0.62
C SER A 342 -15.30 5.00 -1.24
N LEU A 343 -14.73 4.89 -2.44
CA LEU A 343 -14.35 6.01 -3.31
C LEU A 343 -15.25 6.12 -4.55
N VAL A 344 -16.40 5.43 -4.52
CA VAL A 344 -17.39 5.47 -5.62
C VAL A 344 -17.86 6.90 -5.85
N ASP A 345 -18.07 7.64 -4.76
CA ASP A 345 -18.47 9.04 -4.76
C ASP A 345 -17.24 9.98 -4.77
N GLY A 346 -16.05 9.46 -5.09
CA GLY A 346 -14.80 10.23 -5.15
C GLY A 346 -14.03 10.26 -3.83
N PHE A 347 -13.11 11.20 -3.71
CA PHE A 347 -12.21 11.34 -2.57
C PHE A 347 -12.13 12.80 -2.12
N ASN A 348 -12.16 13.04 -0.83
CA ASN A 348 -11.85 14.35 -0.26
C ASN A 348 -10.90 14.27 0.95
N LEU A 349 -10.97 13.19 1.72
CA LEU A 349 -10.08 12.94 2.86
C LEU A 349 -9.70 11.47 2.99
N PRO A 350 -8.50 11.18 3.54
CA PRO A 350 -8.16 9.84 4.01
C PRO A 350 -9.09 9.38 5.12
N ALA A 351 -9.46 8.10 5.12
CA ALA A 351 -10.35 7.53 6.14
C ALA A 351 -10.03 6.06 6.41
N SER A 352 -10.43 5.56 7.57
CA SER A 352 -10.26 4.16 7.96
C SER A 352 -11.34 3.72 8.92
N ILE A 353 -11.71 2.44 8.84
CA ILE A 353 -12.56 1.75 9.81
C ILE A 353 -11.70 0.69 10.50
N THR A 354 -11.59 0.80 11.82
CA THR A 354 -10.83 -0.14 12.65
C THR A 354 -11.76 -0.74 13.70
N PRO A 355 -12.20 -2.00 13.51
CA PRO A 355 -12.99 -2.71 14.51
C PRO A 355 -12.19 -2.88 15.81
N GLN A 356 -12.80 -2.59 16.95
CA GLN A 356 -12.14 -2.72 18.26
C GLN A 356 -12.29 -4.12 18.86
N ARG A 357 -13.27 -4.92 18.40
CA ARG A 357 -13.61 -6.25 18.91
C ARG A 357 -14.07 -7.15 17.76
N GLY A 358 -14.26 -8.45 18.02
CA GLY A 358 -14.87 -9.38 17.07
C GLY A 358 -13.94 -10.01 16.03
N GLY A 359 -12.63 -9.68 16.05
CA GLY A 359 -11.67 -10.26 15.11
C GLY A 359 -11.83 -9.80 13.65
N CYS A 360 -12.62 -8.76 13.41
CA CYS A 360 -12.89 -8.21 12.09
C CYS A 360 -11.68 -7.40 11.56
N SER A 361 -11.47 -7.40 10.23
CA SER A 361 -10.32 -6.73 9.61
C SER A 361 -10.51 -5.22 9.47
N SER A 362 -9.47 -4.41 9.62
CA SER A 362 -9.58 -2.98 9.30
C SER A 362 -9.63 -2.74 7.78
N THR A 363 -10.30 -1.67 7.36
CA THR A 363 -10.34 -1.19 5.97
C THR A 363 -9.93 0.27 5.94
N THR A 364 -9.10 0.67 4.99
CA THR A 364 -8.45 1.98 5.00
C THR A 364 -8.25 2.55 3.60
N CYS A 365 -8.37 3.87 3.50
CA CYS A 365 -7.88 4.70 2.41
C CYS A 365 -7.02 5.81 3.04
N GLN A 366 -5.76 5.50 3.33
CA GLN A 366 -4.87 6.41 4.08
C GLN A 366 -4.10 7.39 3.19
N ARG A 367 -3.96 7.09 1.89
CA ARG A 367 -3.25 7.99 0.97
C ARG A 367 -4.12 9.19 0.60
N ASN A 368 -3.49 10.35 0.51
CA ASN A 368 -4.14 11.54 -0.01
C ASN A 368 -4.28 11.44 -1.53
N VAL A 369 -5.41 10.95 -2.04
CA VAL A 369 -5.65 10.81 -3.48
C VAL A 369 -5.63 12.16 -4.19
N ASN A 370 -5.87 13.27 -3.48
CA ASN A 370 -5.80 14.62 -4.07
C ASN A 370 -4.40 14.95 -4.63
N SER A 371 -3.32 14.38 -4.07
CA SER A 371 -1.96 14.67 -4.53
C SER A 371 -1.62 14.06 -5.90
N VAL A 372 -2.37 13.03 -6.31
CA VAL A 372 -2.20 12.31 -7.58
C VAL A 372 -3.45 12.39 -8.45
N CYS A 373 -4.41 13.26 -8.10
CA CYS A 373 -5.67 13.37 -8.80
C CYS A 373 -5.45 13.91 -10.23
N PRO A 374 -5.90 13.18 -11.28
CA PRO A 374 -5.82 13.66 -12.65
C PRO A 374 -6.53 15.02 -12.80
N GLN A 375 -6.02 15.86 -13.71
CA GLN A 375 -6.58 17.20 -13.93
C GLN A 375 -8.09 17.16 -14.21
N ASP A 376 -8.53 16.22 -15.05
CA ASP A 376 -9.94 16.07 -15.44
C ASP A 376 -10.88 15.65 -14.29
N LEU A 377 -10.31 15.15 -13.19
CA LEU A 377 -11.05 14.73 -11.99
C LEU A 377 -10.87 15.71 -10.82
N SER A 378 -9.91 16.64 -10.92
CA SER A 378 -9.52 17.51 -9.82
C SER A 378 -10.60 18.55 -9.50
N VAL A 379 -10.95 18.66 -8.22
CA VAL A 379 -11.69 19.80 -7.66
C VAL A 379 -10.69 20.69 -6.97
N ARG A 380 -10.66 21.96 -7.37
CA ARG A 380 -9.68 22.94 -6.89
C ARG A 380 -10.34 24.03 -6.06
N ASP A 381 -9.61 24.51 -5.06
CA ASP A 381 -10.00 25.73 -4.34
C ASP A 381 -9.67 26.99 -5.15
N ALA A 382 -10.00 28.16 -4.57
CA ALA A 382 -9.72 29.46 -5.18
C ALA A 382 -8.21 29.73 -5.38
N GLY A 383 -7.35 29.08 -4.60
CA GLY A 383 -5.89 29.14 -4.76
C GLY A 383 -5.34 28.17 -5.81
N GLY A 384 -6.21 27.37 -6.45
CA GLY A 384 -5.83 26.38 -7.44
C GLY A 384 -5.33 25.05 -6.86
N SER A 385 -5.34 24.87 -5.54
CA SER A 385 -4.93 23.62 -4.89
C SER A 385 -6.01 22.55 -5.05
N VAL A 386 -5.62 21.29 -5.30
CA VAL A 386 -6.58 20.18 -5.39
C VAL A 386 -7.06 19.80 -3.99
N ILE A 387 -8.36 20.00 -3.74
CA ILE A 387 -9.00 19.77 -2.43
C ILE A 387 -9.90 18.53 -2.42
N ALA A 388 -10.27 18.03 -3.58
CA ALA A 388 -11.00 16.77 -3.74
C ALA A 388 -10.75 16.18 -5.14
N CYS A 389 -11.03 14.90 -5.30
CA CYS A 389 -10.93 14.17 -6.56
C CYS A 389 -12.25 13.49 -6.88
N LYS A 390 -12.86 13.85 -8.01
CA LYS A 390 -14.09 13.20 -8.50
C LYS A 390 -13.80 11.74 -8.86
N SER A 391 -14.80 10.88 -8.69
CA SER A 391 -14.78 9.59 -9.39
C SER A 391 -14.99 9.80 -10.90
N ALA A 392 -14.62 8.81 -11.70
CA ALA A 392 -14.86 8.86 -13.14
C ALA A 392 -16.36 8.94 -13.48
N CYS A 393 -17.22 8.29 -12.69
CA CYS A 393 -18.66 8.42 -12.85
C CYS A 393 -19.12 9.87 -12.65
N GLU A 394 -18.66 10.51 -11.57
CA GLU A 394 -19.03 11.90 -11.26
C GLU A 394 -18.52 12.90 -12.30
N ALA A 395 -17.32 12.67 -12.83
CA ALA A 395 -16.73 13.55 -13.83
C ALA A 395 -17.37 13.40 -15.22
N PHE A 396 -17.57 12.16 -15.69
CA PHE A 396 -17.94 11.90 -17.08
C PHE A 396 -19.40 11.53 -17.29
N ARG A 397 -20.08 11.00 -16.25
CA ARG A 397 -21.48 10.56 -16.27
C ARG A 397 -21.82 9.60 -17.40
N GLN A 398 -20.88 8.76 -17.81
CA GLN A 398 -21.09 7.77 -18.86
C GLN A 398 -21.36 6.38 -18.26
N PRO A 399 -22.22 5.55 -18.88
CA PRO A 399 -22.62 4.25 -18.34
C PRO A 399 -21.46 3.33 -17.96
N GLN A 400 -20.37 3.33 -18.73
CA GLN A 400 -19.19 2.52 -18.47
C GLN A 400 -18.34 2.99 -17.28
N TYR A 401 -18.45 4.27 -16.88
CA TYR A 401 -17.79 4.78 -15.67
C TYR A 401 -18.68 4.66 -14.45
N CYS A 402 -20.00 4.71 -14.64
CA CYS A 402 -21.00 4.59 -13.59
C CYS A 402 -21.51 3.15 -13.37
N CYS A 403 -21.03 2.20 -14.17
CA CYS A 403 -21.51 0.82 -14.19
C CYS A 403 -23.04 0.68 -14.29
N THR A 404 -23.67 1.43 -15.20
CA THR A 404 -25.12 1.42 -15.42
C THR A 404 -25.49 0.82 -16.79
N GLY A 405 -26.77 0.46 -16.95
CA GLY A 405 -27.28 -0.08 -18.21
C GLY A 405 -26.57 -1.38 -18.61
N SER A 406 -26.00 -1.41 -19.82
CA SER A 406 -25.22 -2.56 -20.33
C SER A 406 -23.91 -2.81 -19.58
N PHE A 407 -23.49 -1.90 -18.71
CA PHE A 407 -22.27 -1.98 -17.91
C PHE A 407 -22.58 -2.36 -16.45
N ASN A 408 -23.67 -3.06 -16.16
CA ASN A 408 -24.14 -3.30 -14.78
C ASN A 408 -23.62 -4.59 -14.11
N THR A 409 -22.61 -5.24 -14.70
CA THR A 409 -21.94 -6.42 -14.12
C THR A 409 -20.43 -6.20 -14.03
N PRO A 410 -19.71 -6.91 -13.13
CA PRO A 410 -18.25 -6.84 -13.06
C PRO A 410 -17.54 -7.17 -14.37
N ALA A 411 -18.09 -8.07 -15.18
CA ALA A 411 -17.53 -8.42 -16.49
C ALA A 411 -17.68 -7.28 -17.50
N THR A 412 -18.79 -6.55 -17.43
CA THR A 412 -19.10 -5.45 -18.34
C THR A 412 -18.60 -4.10 -17.86
N CYS A 413 -18.31 -3.91 -16.57
CA CYS A 413 -17.73 -2.70 -15.99
C CYS A 413 -16.44 -3.01 -15.23
N PRO A 414 -15.35 -3.31 -15.97
CA PRO A 414 -14.06 -3.53 -15.35
C PRO A 414 -13.46 -2.21 -14.84
N PRO A 415 -12.47 -2.25 -13.94
CA PRO A 415 -11.72 -1.07 -13.53
C PRO A 415 -11.18 -0.30 -14.74
N THR A 416 -11.43 0.99 -14.82
CA THR A 416 -10.91 1.92 -15.84
C THR A 416 -9.54 2.48 -15.46
N ASP A 417 -8.84 3.13 -16.39
CA ASP A 417 -7.54 3.76 -16.15
C ASP A 417 -7.57 4.75 -14.95
N TYR A 418 -8.70 5.43 -14.74
CA TYR A 418 -8.94 6.32 -13.60
C TYR A 418 -9.01 5.56 -12.25
N SER A 419 -9.56 4.35 -12.25
CA SER A 419 -9.65 3.51 -11.04
C SER A 419 -8.39 2.64 -10.80
N ARG A 420 -7.52 2.49 -11.81
CA ARG A 420 -6.26 1.72 -11.71
C ARG A 420 -5.05 2.56 -11.26
N GLY A 421 -5.22 3.87 -11.01
CA GLY A 421 -4.11 4.75 -10.63
C GLY A 421 -3.04 4.91 -11.70
N SER A 422 -3.34 4.60 -12.97
CA SER A 422 -2.39 4.77 -14.07
C SER A 422 -2.36 6.24 -14.49
N LEU A 423 -1.41 6.99 -13.94
CA LEU A 423 -0.86 8.18 -14.60
C LEU A 423 -0.18 7.72 -15.90
N LYS A 424 -0.97 7.40 -16.93
CA LYS A 424 -0.51 7.61 -18.29
C LYS A 424 -0.50 9.11 -18.49
N MET A 425 0.66 9.69 -18.22
CA MET A 425 1.11 10.91 -18.85
C MET A 425 0.61 10.86 -20.30
N LEU A 426 -0.15 11.88 -20.67
CA LEU A 426 -0.72 12.10 -21.98
C LEU A 426 0.42 12.07 -23.02
N VAL A 427 0.88 10.88 -23.42
CA VAL A 427 1.54 10.70 -24.69
C VAL A 427 0.41 10.91 -25.65
N LEU A 428 0.35 12.14 -26.13
CA LEU A 428 -0.42 12.60 -27.26
C LEU A 428 -0.28 11.53 -28.35
N LYS A 429 -1.17 10.55 -28.39
CA LYS A 429 -1.42 9.72 -29.55
C LYS A 429 -2.10 10.65 -30.54
N LEU A 430 -1.31 11.52 -31.17
CA LEU A 430 -1.54 11.83 -32.56
C LEU A 430 -1.50 10.48 -33.27
N ILE A 431 -2.69 9.94 -33.52
CA ILE A 431 -2.89 8.97 -34.58
C ILE A 431 -2.58 9.75 -35.85
N VAL A 432 -1.31 9.79 -36.23
CA VAL A 432 -0.92 10.09 -37.59
C VAL A 432 -1.35 8.86 -38.40
N THR A 433 -2.63 8.84 -38.81
CA THR A 433 -3.02 7.97 -39.91
C THR A 433 -2.12 8.32 -41.10
N HIS A 434 -1.65 7.29 -41.82
CA HIS A 434 -0.74 7.43 -42.97
C HIS A 434 -1.24 8.40 -44.07
N THR A 435 -2.47 8.87 -43.99
CA THR A 435 -3.04 9.93 -44.83
C THR A 435 -2.48 11.34 -44.54
N MET A 436 -2.01 11.64 -43.32
CA MET A 436 -1.51 12.98 -42.96
C MET A 436 -0.03 13.21 -43.32
N ILE A 437 0.78 12.15 -43.44
CA ILE A 437 2.18 12.25 -43.90
C ILE A 437 2.24 12.67 -45.37
N ALA A 438 1.27 12.23 -46.18
CA ALA A 438 1.17 12.65 -47.58
C ALA A 438 0.80 14.15 -47.70
N LEU A 439 -0.07 14.69 -46.83
CA LEU A 439 -0.43 16.11 -46.84
C LEU A 439 0.72 17.01 -46.37
N VAL A 440 1.48 16.60 -45.36
CA VAL A 440 2.63 17.38 -44.88
C VAL A 440 3.77 17.36 -45.90
N HIS A 441 4.02 16.25 -46.59
CA HIS A 441 4.99 16.23 -47.69
C HIS A 441 4.53 17.05 -48.90
N LEU A 442 3.24 17.08 -49.22
CA LEU A 442 2.70 17.88 -50.32
C LEU A 442 2.77 19.39 -50.01
N LEU A 443 2.50 19.79 -48.76
CA LEU A 443 2.60 21.18 -48.30
C LEU A 443 4.05 21.67 -48.24
N VAL A 444 5.00 20.81 -47.86
CA VAL A 444 6.44 21.13 -47.88
C VAL A 444 6.98 21.21 -49.32
N LEU A 445 6.51 20.37 -50.25
CA LEU A 445 6.87 20.51 -51.66
C LEU A 445 6.33 21.79 -52.29
N LEU A 446 5.08 22.17 -51.98
CA LEU A 446 4.47 23.40 -52.48
C LEU A 446 5.19 24.66 -51.96
N ALA A 447 5.65 24.66 -50.70
CA ALA A 447 6.41 25.76 -50.13
C ALA A 447 7.82 25.93 -50.75
N VAL A 448 8.47 24.82 -51.15
CA VAL A 448 9.79 24.84 -51.80
C VAL A 448 9.69 25.31 -53.26
N ILE A 449 8.59 25.00 -53.95
CA ILE A 449 8.35 25.45 -55.34
C ILE A 449 8.04 26.96 -55.38
N THR A 450 7.35 27.52 -54.37
CA THR A 450 7.05 28.96 -54.32
C THR A 450 8.26 29.85 -53.96
N SER A 451 9.33 29.28 -53.40
CA SER A 451 10.50 30.06 -52.95
C SER A 451 11.66 30.12 -53.98
N SER A 452 11.49 29.53 -55.17
CA SER A 452 12.57 29.40 -56.17
C SER A 452 12.42 30.28 -57.43
N HIS A 453 11.49 31.24 -57.43
CA HIS A 453 11.34 32.20 -58.54
C HIS A 453 11.42 33.66 -58.09
N SER A 454 12.63 34.12 -57.75
CA SER A 454 13.05 35.52 -57.93
C SER A 454 14.58 35.67 -57.76
N ALA A 455 15.30 35.69 -58.88
CA ALA A 455 16.68 36.22 -58.99
C ALA A 455 16.63 37.77 -59.17
N PRO A 456 17.74 38.54 -59.26
CA PRO A 456 19.17 38.21 -59.18
C PRO A 456 20.04 39.16 -58.30
N GLU A 457 21.34 38.84 -58.25
CA GLU A 457 22.48 39.56 -57.68
C GLU A 457 22.73 40.99 -58.22
N LYS A 458 23.27 41.89 -57.38
CA LYS A 458 24.64 42.47 -57.47
C LYS A 458 24.79 43.69 -56.56
N GLY A 459 25.93 43.78 -55.85
CA GLY A 459 26.37 45.04 -55.22
C GLY A 459 27.40 44.85 -54.10
N ASN A 460 28.67 44.81 -54.48
CA ASN A 460 29.85 44.76 -53.60
C ASN A 460 30.33 46.21 -53.33
N LEU A 461 30.60 46.58 -52.07
CA LEU A 461 31.39 47.76 -51.64
C LEU A 461 31.72 47.54 -50.14
N LEU A 462 32.90 47.00 -49.82
CA LEU A 462 34.18 47.69 -49.50
C LEU A 462 34.21 48.34 -48.10
N LEU A 463 35.11 47.81 -47.25
CA LEU A 463 36.02 48.43 -46.25
C LEU A 463 35.50 49.73 -45.58
N GLU A 464 35.35 49.81 -44.25
CA GLU A 464 36.31 49.57 -43.16
C GLU A 464 35.67 49.04 -41.87
#